data_AF-A0A7C7P4I8-F1
#
_entry.id   AF-A0A7C7P4I8-F1
#
_cell.length_a   1.000
_cell.length_b   1.000
_cell.length_c   1.000
_cell.angle_alpha   90.00
_cell.angle_beta   90.00
_cell.angle_gamma   90.00
#
_symmetry.space_group_name_H-M   'P 1'
#
loop_
_entity.id
_entity.type
_entity.pdbx_description
1 polymer ?
#
loop_
_entity_poly.entity_id
_entity_poly.type
_entity_poly.pdbx_seq_one_letter_code
_entity_poly.pdbx_strand_id
1 'polypeptide(L)' 'YEKDGDVDFKTKDNKARIFFAAGEPLNEPIARGGPFVMNTRGEILQAFEDYQNGKF' A
#
# COMPACT_ATOMS: atom_id res chain seq x y z
N TYR A 1 -15.38 8.38 -12.17
CA TYR A 1 -15.63 8.54 -10.73
C TYR A 1 -14.84 9.76 -10.28
N GLU A 2 -15.46 10.95 -10.28
CA GLU A 2 -14.92 12.06 -9.50
C GLU A 2 -15.06 11.69 -8.03
N LYS A 3 -13.94 11.58 -7.33
CA LYS A 3 -13.91 11.42 -5.88
C LYS A 3 -13.63 12.77 -5.24
N ASP A 4 -14.47 13.76 -5.55
CA ASP A 4 -14.52 14.97 -4.75
C ASP A 4 -15.29 14.67 -3.47
N GLY A 5 -14.69 15.02 -2.34
CA GLY A 5 -15.29 14.80 -1.03
C GLY A 5 -14.51 15.54 0.04
N ASP A 6 -15.23 16.14 0.98
CA ASP A 6 -14.64 16.84 2.11
C ASP A 6 -14.27 15.86 3.22
N VAL A 7 -13.14 16.11 3.88
CA VAL A 7 -12.69 15.37 5.07
C VAL A 7 -12.67 16.34 6.26
N ASP A 8 -13.53 16.07 7.25
CA ASP A 8 -13.65 16.87 8.48
C ASP A 8 -13.11 16.08 9.68
N PHE A 9 -12.10 16.63 10.37
CA PHE A 9 -11.53 16.05 11.59
C PHE A 9 -11.96 16.88 12.81
N LYS A 10 -12.64 16.24 13.76
CA LYS A 10 -13.07 16.88 15.02
C LYS A 10 -12.51 16.15 16.24
N THR A 11 -12.00 16.93 17.19
CA THR A 11 -11.66 16.46 18.54
C THR A 11 -12.45 17.31 19.54
N LYS A 12 -12.75 16.75 20.72
CA LYS A 12 -13.40 17.47 21.83
C LYS A 12 -12.32 18.00 22.78
N ASP A 13 -12.09 17.29 23.88
CA ASP A 13 -11.23 17.78 24.97
C ASP A 13 -9.83 17.15 24.97
N ASN A 14 -9.58 16.20 24.06
CA ASN A 14 -8.33 15.44 23.97
C ASN A 14 -7.54 15.78 22.70
N LYS A 15 -6.22 15.72 22.82
CA LYS A 15 -5.29 15.89 21.68
C LYS A 15 -5.37 14.68 20.76
N ALA A 16 -5.52 14.92 19.46
CA ALA A 16 -5.39 13.89 18.43
C ALA A 16 -4.08 14.12 17.64
N ARG A 17 -3.46 13.02 17.21
CA ARG A 17 -2.43 13.02 16.16
C ARG A 17 -2.99 12.24 14.99
N ILE A 18 -3.07 12.88 13.83
CA ILE A 18 -3.73 12.34 12.63
C ILE A 18 -2.69 12.27 11.51
N PHE A 19 -2.65 11.12 10.83
CA PHE A 19 -1.98 10.96 9.56
C PHE A 19 -3.05 10.69 8.50
N PHE A 20 -3.15 11.58 7.53
CA PHE A 20 -4.08 11.44 6.41
C PHE A 20 -3.26 11.30 5.13
N ALA A 21 -3.53 10.24 4.37
CA ALA A 21 -2.92 9.99 3.07
C ALA A 21 -4.02 9.60 2.09
N ALA A 22 -3.97 10.22 0.91
CA ALA A 22 -4.82 9.92 -0.22
C ALA A 22 -3.94 9.77 -1.46
N GLY A 23 -4.38 8.95 -2.41
CA GLY A 23 -3.65 8.69 -3.64
C GLY A 23 -4.58 8.16 -4.71
N GLU A 24 -4.19 8.35 -5.96
CA GLU A 24 -4.90 7.79 -7.10
C GLU A 24 -4.78 6.26 -7.07
N PRO A 25 -5.88 5.51 -7.30
CA PRO A 25 -5.80 4.07 -7.44
C PRO A 25 -4.90 3.69 -8.62
N LEU A 26 -3.90 2.84 -8.39
CA LEU A 26 -3.03 2.31 -9.45
C LEU A 26 -3.81 1.43 -10.45
N ASN A 27 -4.93 0.85 -10.03
CA ASN A 27 -5.76 -0.06 -10.84
C ASN A 27 -5.01 -1.27 -11.41
N GLU A 28 -3.94 -1.69 -10.74
CA GLU A 28 -3.15 -2.85 -11.13
C GLU A 28 -3.51 -4.07 -10.26
N PRO A 29 -3.31 -5.30 -10.78
CA PRO A 29 -3.41 -6.51 -9.97
C PRO A 29 -2.45 -6.46 -8.78
N ILE A 30 -2.86 -7.06 -7.66
CA ILE A 30 -2.04 -7.15 -6.44
C ILE A 30 -1.82 -8.63 -6.11
N ALA A 31 -0.57 -9.07 -6.12
CA ALA A 31 -0.09 -10.34 -5.61
C ALA A 31 0.74 -10.10 -4.34
N ARG A 32 0.45 -10.85 -3.27
CA ARG A 32 1.16 -10.76 -1.99
C ARG A 32 1.80 -12.09 -1.63
N GLY A 33 3.05 -12.06 -1.17
CA GLY A 33 3.77 -13.23 -0.67
C GLY A 33 4.79 -12.81 0.38
N GLY A 34 4.47 -13.04 1.66
CA GLY A 34 5.34 -12.66 2.78
C GLY A 34 5.67 -11.16 2.75
N PRO A 35 6.97 -10.78 2.71
CA PRO A 35 7.40 -9.38 2.69
C PRO A 35 7.25 -8.70 1.32
N PHE A 36 6.86 -9.43 0.27
CA PHE A 36 6.83 -8.93 -1.09
C PHE A 36 5.41 -8.67 -1.59
N VAL A 37 5.23 -7.55 -2.30
CA VAL A 37 4.00 -7.17 -3.00
C VAL A 37 4.37 -6.85 -4.44
N MET A 38 3.76 -7.55 -5.39
CA MET A 38 3.98 -7.44 -6.84
C MET A 38 2.63 -7.48 -7.57
N ASN A 39 2.63 -7.54 -8.91
CA ASN A 39 1.40 -7.61 -9.70
C ASN A 39 0.96 -9.06 -9.99
N THR A 40 1.91 -10.01 -10.07
CA THR A 40 1.65 -11.41 -10.44
C THR A 40 2.30 -12.41 -9.47
N ARG A 41 1.82 -13.66 -9.49
CA ARG A 41 2.43 -14.75 -8.70
C ARG A 41 3.85 -15.07 -9.14
N GLY A 42 4.16 -14.95 -10.44
CA GLY A 42 5.50 -15.20 -10.97
C GLY A 42 6.53 -14.23 -10.40
N GLU A 43 6.19 -12.94 -10.34
CA GLU A 43 7.05 -11.90 -9.76
C GLU A 43 7.30 -12.12 -8.26
N ILE A 44 6.30 -12.61 -7.52
CA ILE A 44 6.49 -12.98 -6.11
C ILE A 44 7.53 -14.12 -5.97
N LEU A 45 7.44 -15.16 -6.80
CA LEU A 45 8.39 -16.28 -6.76
C LEU A 45 9.80 -15.81 -7.12
N GLN A 46 9.92 -14.95 -8.13
CA GLN A 46 11.20 -14.34 -8.50
C GLN A 46 11.79 -13.50 -7.37
N ALA A 47 10.97 -12.68 -6.69
CA ALA A 47 11.42 -11.86 -5.56
C ALA A 47 11.97 -12.72 -4.40
N PHE A 48 11.36 -13.87 -4.12
CA PHE A 48 11.91 -14.82 -3.15
C PHE A 48 13.23 -15.44 -3.61
N GLU A 49 13.34 -15.82 -4.89
CA GLU A 49 14.57 -16.37 -5.45
C GLU A 49 15.71 -15.35 -5.38
N ASP A 50 15.47 -14.10 -5.77
CA ASP A 50 16.47 -13.04 -5.74
C ASP A 50 16.91 -12.71 -4.30
N TYR A 51 15.97 -12.73 -3.34
CA TYR A 51 16.29 -12.60 -1.92
C TYR A 51 17.15 -13.75 -1.41
N GLN A 52 16.82 -15.00 -1.75
CA GLN A 52 17.59 -16.18 -1.36
C GLN A 52 18.99 -16.20 -1.98
N ASN A 53 19.13 -15.67 -3.19
CA ASN A 53 20.39 -15.58 -3.92
C ASN A 53 21.25 -14.36 -3.51
N GLY A 54 20.80 -13.54 -2.55
CA GLY A 54 21.56 -12.38 -2.08
C GLY A 54 21.71 -11.27 -3.13
N LYS A 55 20.75 -11.14 -4.06
CA LYS A 55 20.74 -10.07 -5.07
C LYS A 55 20.14 -8.74 -4.54
N PHE A 56 19.95 -8.62 -3.23
CA PHE A 56 19.44 -7.45 -2.52
C PHE A 56 20.23 -7.17 -1.24
#